data_AF-A0A9E4ART8-F1
#
_entry.id   AF-A0A9E4ART8-F1
#
_cell.length_a   1.000
_cell.length_b   1.000
_cell.length_c   1.000
_cell.angle_alpha   90.00
_cell.angle_beta   90.00
_cell.angle_gamma   90.00
#
_symmetry.space_group_name_H-M   'P 1'
#
loop_
_entity.id
_entity.type
_entity.pdbx_description
1 polymer ?
#
loop_
_entity_poly.entity_id
_entity_poly.type
_entity_poly.pdbx_seq_one_letter_code
_entity_poly.pdbx_strand_id
1 'polypeptide(L)'
;MAPVRPEDHDFVFQATVLAELRRELGFSQANLAELLDVPVNTLSRWERGSNVPDANALAALFSVAKERGVTPEFFKARRNAIMNRGNRKTLVVQWDHQNMGLNADDIADFNSELREYIQLIFPEIDSVKATAYLSANNWNVGNALGQAGFEVKSSYFNVDRQLIQEGQNSFELPQKTDLSTVLVPHAFTSYPGALLAHNQQRLDPGHAVYVLISNDGGYADSLGRLKRAGIETFVCGYTSCSQQLVKAVGSDHFIPWQRPYMIGKCYEVATKLADKPITKSAFGNQCRVALEEDGWEEEDDYVALLEDTGFSLNRPFASVLQHMNTLGILRTKASEGDPNRITLRLPRGD
;
A
#
# COMPACT_ATOMS: atom_id res chain seq x y z
N MET A 1 24.10 5.17 16.57
CA MET A 1 22.85 4.88 15.83
C MET A 1 21.73 4.72 16.85
N ALA A 2 20.57 5.35 16.63
CA ALA A 2 19.41 5.11 17.48
C ALA A 2 19.00 3.63 17.36
N PRO A 3 18.58 2.97 18.47
CA PRO A 3 18.14 1.59 18.41
C PRO A 3 16.89 1.49 17.53
N VAL A 4 16.97 0.61 16.54
CA VAL A 4 15.86 0.27 15.66
C VAL A 4 14.78 -0.42 16.51
N ARG A 5 13.58 0.16 16.55
CA ARG A 5 12.46 -0.32 17.36
C ARG A 5 11.71 -1.41 16.60
N PRO A 6 11.64 -2.67 17.10
CA PRO A 6 10.98 -3.78 16.41
C PRO A 6 9.50 -3.55 16.10
N GLU A 7 8.83 -2.67 16.83
CA GLU A 7 7.46 -2.22 16.62
C GLU A 7 7.25 -1.40 15.33
N ASP A 8 8.31 -0.79 14.78
CA ASP A 8 8.23 0.11 13.61
C ASP A 8 8.39 -0.64 12.26
N HIS A 9 8.35 -1.97 12.26
CA HIS A 9 8.55 -2.81 11.06
C HIS A 9 7.41 -3.77 10.79
N ASP A 10 6.95 -3.75 9.53
CA ASP A 10 5.81 -4.53 9.04
C ASP A 10 6.17 -6.01 8.81
N PHE A 11 7.46 -6.32 8.66
CA PHE A 11 7.97 -7.65 8.39
C PHE A 11 8.80 -8.19 9.56
N VAL A 12 8.63 -9.49 9.83
CA VAL A 12 9.36 -10.21 10.86
C VAL A 12 10.15 -11.34 10.22
N PHE A 13 11.42 -11.43 10.61
CA PHE A 13 12.30 -12.53 10.24
C PHE A 13 11.74 -13.88 10.71
N GLN A 14 11.61 -14.83 9.78
CA GLN A 14 11.11 -16.18 10.03
C GLN A 14 12.28 -17.13 10.32
N ALA A 15 12.61 -17.28 11.60
CA ALA A 15 13.66 -18.19 12.06
C ALA A 15 13.48 -19.64 11.59
N THR A 16 12.24 -20.09 11.47
CA THR A 16 11.89 -21.44 11.00
C THR A 16 12.26 -21.66 9.53
N VAL A 17 12.10 -20.64 8.67
CA VAL A 17 12.45 -20.70 7.25
C VAL A 17 13.95 -20.90 7.09
N LEU A 18 14.78 -20.26 7.92
CA LEU A 18 16.23 -20.49 7.91
C LEU A 18 16.58 -21.94 8.27
N ALA A 19 15.93 -22.51 9.29
CA ALA A 19 16.17 -23.88 9.71
C ALA A 19 15.68 -24.91 8.67
N GLU A 20 14.58 -24.61 7.96
CA GLU A 20 14.03 -25.42 6.87
C GLU A 20 14.94 -25.36 5.64
N LEU A 21 15.32 -24.15 5.21
CA LEU A 21 16.26 -23.94 4.12
C LEU A 21 17.56 -24.69 4.35
N ARG A 22 18.16 -24.61 5.55
CA ARG A 22 19.37 -25.36 5.88
C ARG A 22 19.19 -26.87 5.65
N ARG A 23 18.05 -27.42 6.10
CA ARG A 23 17.72 -28.85 5.98
C ARG A 23 17.50 -29.24 4.53
N GLU A 24 16.81 -28.41 3.76
CA GLU A 24 16.56 -28.59 2.33
C GLU A 24 17.86 -28.58 1.52
N LEU A 25 18.80 -27.71 1.88
CA LEU A 25 20.13 -27.65 1.28
C LEU A 25 21.07 -28.77 1.80
N GLY A 26 20.61 -29.63 2.72
CA GLY A 26 21.38 -30.76 3.24
C GLY A 26 22.54 -30.37 4.17
N PHE A 27 22.53 -29.16 4.75
CA PHE A 27 23.59 -28.69 5.62
C PHE A 27 23.34 -29.04 7.10
N SER A 28 24.41 -29.38 7.82
CA SER A 28 24.41 -29.33 9.29
C SER A 28 24.48 -27.86 9.75
N GLN A 29 24.12 -27.58 11.01
CA GLN A 29 24.32 -26.24 11.56
C GLN A 29 25.80 -25.83 11.54
N ALA A 30 26.73 -26.77 11.78
CA ALA A 30 28.16 -26.48 11.71
C ALA A 30 28.58 -26.09 10.29
N ASN A 31 28.15 -26.85 9.28
CA ASN A 31 28.55 -26.62 7.88
C ASN A 31 27.99 -25.30 7.35
N LEU A 32 26.74 -24.96 7.68
CA LEU A 32 26.17 -23.67 7.26
C LEU A 32 26.81 -22.50 8.00
N ALA A 33 27.14 -22.66 9.29
CA ALA A 33 27.79 -21.62 10.07
C ALA A 33 29.21 -21.33 9.54
N GLU A 34 29.96 -22.38 9.20
CA GLU A 34 31.27 -22.27 8.54
C GLU A 34 31.16 -21.58 7.17
N LEU A 35 30.16 -21.96 6.35
CA LEU A 35 29.93 -21.33 5.05
C LEU A 35 29.63 -19.84 5.15
N LEU A 36 28.94 -19.41 6.21
CA LEU A 36 28.58 -18.01 6.45
C LEU A 36 29.62 -17.24 7.27
N ASP A 37 30.74 -17.87 7.64
CA ASP A 37 31.76 -17.33 8.53
C ASP A 37 31.18 -16.79 9.85
N VAL A 38 30.29 -17.57 10.49
CA VAL A 38 29.71 -17.25 11.79
C VAL A 38 29.86 -18.39 12.78
N PRO A 39 29.90 -18.11 14.10
CA PRO A 39 29.88 -19.16 15.10
C PRO A 39 28.59 -20.00 15.01
N VAL A 40 28.70 -21.33 15.21
CA VAL A 40 27.54 -22.25 15.21
C VAL A 40 26.46 -21.80 16.21
N ASN A 41 26.88 -21.25 17.36
CA ASN A 41 25.97 -20.70 18.36
C ASN A 41 25.18 -19.48 17.87
N THR A 42 25.77 -18.67 16.98
CA THR A 42 25.09 -17.53 16.34
C THR A 42 24.02 -18.03 15.39
N LEU A 43 24.35 -18.98 14.52
CA LEU A 43 23.37 -19.62 13.62
C LEU A 43 22.24 -20.29 14.41
N SER A 44 22.57 -21.02 15.48
CA SER A 44 21.58 -21.63 16.37
C SER A 44 20.64 -20.60 17.02
N ARG A 45 21.13 -19.40 17.33
CA ARG A 45 20.29 -18.31 17.86
C ARG A 45 19.38 -17.73 16.79
N TRP A 46 19.84 -17.65 15.54
CA TRP A 46 19.03 -17.22 14.40
C TRP A 46 17.90 -18.21 14.11
N GLU A 47 18.22 -19.51 14.04
CA GLU A 47 17.22 -20.57 13.78
C GLU A 47 16.18 -20.70 14.90
N ARG A 48 16.51 -20.26 16.13
CA ARG A 48 15.56 -20.18 17.26
C ARG A 48 14.83 -18.85 17.37
N GLY A 49 15.16 -17.87 16.52
CA GLY A 49 14.55 -16.53 16.55
C GLY A 49 14.96 -15.65 17.73
N SER A 50 15.97 -16.06 18.48
CA SER A 50 16.53 -15.30 19.60
C SER A 50 17.43 -14.14 19.17
N ASN A 51 17.87 -14.13 17.91
CA ASN A 51 18.54 -13.01 17.26
C ASN A 51 18.25 -13.04 15.75
N VAL A 52 18.49 -11.94 15.05
CA VAL A 52 18.27 -11.85 13.59
C VAL A 52 19.63 -11.81 12.88
N PRO A 53 19.79 -12.47 11.71
CA PRO A 53 20.98 -12.32 10.90
C PRO A 53 21.12 -10.88 10.41
N ASP A 54 22.36 -10.40 10.27
CA ASP A 54 22.59 -9.12 9.63
C ASP A 54 22.38 -9.20 8.11
N ALA A 55 22.44 -8.03 7.45
CA ALA A 55 22.21 -7.94 6.01
C ALA A 55 23.21 -8.76 5.18
N ASN A 56 24.47 -8.87 5.63
CA ASN A 56 25.50 -9.62 4.90
C ASN A 56 25.24 -11.13 4.99
N ALA A 57 24.90 -11.62 6.18
CA ALA A 57 24.53 -13.02 6.38
C ALA A 57 23.27 -13.40 5.58
N LEU A 58 22.26 -12.52 5.52
CA LEU A 58 21.07 -12.73 4.70
C LEU A 58 21.39 -12.77 3.20
N ALA A 59 22.26 -11.88 2.72
CA ALA A 59 22.68 -11.87 1.32
C ALA A 59 23.45 -13.15 0.95
N ALA A 60 24.36 -13.60 1.82
CA ALA A 60 25.09 -14.86 1.63
C ALA A 60 24.14 -16.07 1.60
N LEU A 61 23.22 -16.16 2.57
CA LEU A 61 22.18 -17.19 2.60
C LEU A 61 21.32 -17.21 1.33
N PHE A 62 20.90 -16.04 0.86
CA PHE A 62 20.10 -15.91 -0.36
C PHE A 62 20.88 -16.38 -1.59
N SER A 63 22.18 -16.07 -1.66
CA SER A 63 23.05 -16.45 -2.77
C SER A 63 23.22 -17.97 -2.84
N VAL A 64 23.51 -18.61 -1.70
CA VAL A 64 23.64 -20.07 -1.58
C VAL A 64 22.34 -20.79 -1.94
N ALA A 65 21.20 -20.27 -1.47
CA ALA A 65 19.89 -20.86 -1.78
C ALA A 65 19.60 -20.78 -3.29
N LYS A 66 19.85 -19.61 -3.89
CA LYS A 66 19.61 -19.36 -5.31
C LYS A 66 20.47 -20.22 -6.22
N GLU A 67 21.74 -20.46 -5.87
CA GLU A 67 22.63 -21.39 -6.58
C GLU A 67 22.07 -22.82 -6.61
N ARG A 68 21.28 -23.19 -5.61
CA ARG A 68 20.62 -24.51 -5.53
C ARG A 68 19.17 -24.49 -5.99
N GLY A 69 18.73 -23.40 -6.62
CA GLY A 69 17.38 -23.27 -7.18
C GLY A 69 16.28 -23.03 -6.14
N VAL A 70 16.64 -22.73 -4.89
CA VAL A 70 15.68 -22.41 -3.82
C VAL A 70 15.61 -20.90 -3.64
N THR A 71 14.40 -20.33 -3.56
CA THR A 71 14.21 -18.90 -3.25
C THR A 71 13.62 -18.76 -1.86
N PRO A 72 14.42 -18.39 -0.84
CA PRO A 72 13.97 -18.37 0.54
C PRO A 72 13.19 -17.10 0.87
N GLU A 73 12.03 -17.26 1.50
CA GLU A 73 11.21 -16.17 2.04
C GLU A 73 11.55 -15.92 3.53
N PHE A 74 12.66 -15.24 3.80
CA PHE A 74 13.12 -15.00 5.18
C PHE A 74 12.22 -14.09 6.01
N PHE A 75 11.33 -13.35 5.36
CA PHE A 75 10.49 -12.35 6.01
C PHE A 75 9.03 -12.64 5.74
N LYS A 76 8.21 -12.52 6.78
CA LYS A 76 6.75 -12.56 6.66
C LYS A 76 6.17 -11.31 7.29
N ALA A 77 5.11 -10.80 6.68
CA ALA A 77 4.32 -9.73 7.30
C ALA A 77 3.87 -10.16 8.70
N ARG A 78 4.03 -9.26 9.68
CA ARG A 78 3.69 -9.53 11.08
C ARG A 78 2.21 -9.88 11.18
N ARG A 79 1.86 -10.95 11.91
CA ARG A 79 0.47 -11.43 12.05
C ARG A 79 -0.48 -10.34 12.59
N ASN A 80 0.01 -9.38 13.38
CA ASN A 80 -0.79 -8.23 13.82
C ASN A 80 -1.03 -7.17 12.73
N ALA A 81 -0.12 -7.01 11.75
CA ALA A 81 -0.37 -6.18 10.58
C ALA A 81 -1.44 -6.80 9.66
N ILE A 82 -1.53 -8.14 9.63
CA ILE A 82 -2.57 -8.88 8.92
C ILE A 82 -3.89 -8.94 9.73
N MET A 83 -3.83 -9.16 11.05
CA MET A 83 -5.01 -9.29 11.93
C MET A 83 -5.64 -7.94 12.29
N ASN A 84 -4.88 -6.84 12.30
CA ASN A 84 -5.46 -5.49 12.48
C ASN A 84 -6.23 -5.01 11.26
N ARG A 85 -6.14 -5.68 10.09
CA ARG A 85 -7.01 -5.34 8.95
C ARG A 85 -8.47 -5.53 9.33
N GLY A 86 -8.85 -6.69 9.87
CA GLY A 86 -10.25 -7.00 10.23
C GLY A 86 -10.97 -6.08 11.24
N ASN A 87 -10.27 -5.14 11.87
CA ASN A 87 -10.87 -4.11 12.73
C ASN A 87 -10.97 -2.73 12.05
N ARG A 88 -10.51 -2.57 10.80
CA ARG A 88 -10.52 -1.30 10.06
C ARG A 88 -11.90 -1.03 9.45
N LYS A 89 -12.79 -0.41 10.22
CA LYS A 89 -14.16 -0.13 9.78
C LYS A 89 -14.30 1.16 8.98
N THR A 90 -13.38 2.11 9.16
CA THR A 90 -13.49 3.44 8.57
C THR A 90 -12.38 3.73 7.58
N LEU A 91 -12.76 4.12 6.38
CA LEU A 91 -11.87 4.74 5.40
C LEU A 91 -11.94 6.26 5.54
N VAL A 92 -10.78 6.91 5.63
CA VAL A 92 -10.64 8.35 5.51
C VAL A 92 -9.87 8.64 4.22
N VAL A 93 -10.47 9.35 3.28
CA VAL A 93 -9.83 9.78 2.03
C VAL A 93 -9.69 11.29 2.05
N GLN A 94 -8.48 11.78 1.85
CA GLN A 94 -8.21 13.19 1.63
C GLN A 94 -7.59 13.41 0.27
N TRP A 95 -8.19 14.28 -0.53
CA TRP A 95 -7.72 14.55 -1.88
C TRP A 95 -7.27 15.99 -2.03
N ASP A 96 -5.97 16.15 -2.27
CA ASP A 96 -5.37 17.40 -2.74
C ASP A 96 -5.58 17.54 -4.25
N HIS A 97 -6.77 18.00 -4.66
CA HIS A 97 -7.12 18.13 -6.08
C HIS A 97 -6.29 19.22 -6.77
N GLN A 98 -5.75 20.20 -6.02
CA GLN A 98 -4.85 21.21 -6.60
C GLN A 98 -3.56 20.59 -7.13
N ASN A 99 -3.05 19.55 -6.45
CA ASN A 99 -1.86 18.83 -6.84
C ASN A 99 -2.16 17.66 -7.79
N MET A 100 -3.31 16.99 -7.60
CA MET A 100 -3.76 15.82 -8.35
C MET A 100 -5.11 16.10 -9.00
N GLY A 101 -5.11 17.02 -9.96
CA GLY A 101 -6.33 17.49 -10.60
C GLY A 101 -6.83 16.55 -11.67
N LEU A 102 -8.07 16.09 -11.53
CA LEU A 102 -8.86 15.50 -12.62
C LEU A 102 -9.88 16.49 -13.18
N ASN A 103 -10.28 16.26 -14.43
CA ASN A 103 -11.44 16.91 -15.00
C ASN A 103 -12.72 16.38 -14.32
N ALA A 104 -13.82 17.12 -14.44
CA ALA A 104 -15.08 16.77 -13.78
C ALA A 104 -15.60 15.38 -14.20
N ASP A 105 -15.40 15.00 -15.46
CA ASP A 105 -15.92 13.75 -16.03
C ASP A 105 -15.18 12.51 -15.48
N ASP A 106 -13.89 12.64 -15.17
CA ASP A 106 -13.04 11.51 -14.74
C ASP A 106 -13.12 11.24 -13.23
N ILE A 107 -13.69 12.17 -12.45
CA ILE A 107 -13.71 12.08 -10.98
C ILE A 107 -14.54 10.89 -10.48
N ALA A 108 -15.67 10.61 -11.13
CA ALA A 108 -16.56 9.54 -10.73
C ALA A 108 -15.88 8.17 -10.91
N ASP A 109 -15.25 7.97 -12.07
CA ASP A 109 -14.60 6.71 -12.45
C ASP A 109 -13.41 6.44 -11.52
N PHE A 110 -12.49 7.40 -11.38
CA PHE A 110 -11.34 7.24 -10.49
C PHE A 110 -11.76 7.01 -9.02
N ASN A 111 -12.78 7.71 -8.52
CA ASN A 111 -13.26 7.49 -7.16
C ASN A 111 -13.88 6.09 -6.99
N SER A 112 -14.59 5.58 -7.99
CA SER A 112 -15.12 4.20 -7.97
C SER A 112 -13.97 3.19 -7.92
N GLU A 113 -13.00 3.32 -8.82
CA GLU A 113 -11.84 2.43 -8.92
C GLU A 113 -11.02 2.41 -7.62
N LEU A 114 -10.72 3.59 -7.05
CA LEU A 114 -9.98 3.70 -5.81
C LEU A 114 -10.74 3.03 -4.65
N ARG A 115 -12.06 3.23 -4.56
CA ARG A 115 -12.89 2.63 -3.50
C ARG A 115 -12.95 1.12 -3.63
N GLU A 116 -13.16 0.61 -4.84
CA GLU A 116 -13.15 -0.82 -5.11
C GLU A 116 -11.80 -1.44 -4.75
N TYR A 117 -10.70 -0.82 -5.18
CA TYR A 117 -9.35 -1.25 -4.84
C TYR A 117 -9.13 -1.31 -3.31
N ILE A 118 -9.52 -0.27 -2.58
CA ILE A 118 -9.40 -0.26 -1.12
C ILE A 118 -10.29 -1.32 -0.48
N GLN A 119 -11.52 -1.52 -0.96
CA GLN A 119 -12.42 -2.56 -0.46
C GLN A 119 -11.87 -3.98 -0.69
N LEU A 120 -11.16 -4.21 -1.80
CA LEU A 120 -10.48 -5.48 -2.05
C LEU A 120 -9.38 -5.77 -1.03
N ILE A 121 -8.72 -4.72 -0.50
CA ILE A 121 -7.62 -4.84 0.47
C ILE A 121 -8.17 -4.91 1.91
N PHE A 122 -9.25 -4.17 2.17
CA PHE A 122 -9.90 -4.00 3.47
C PHE A 122 -11.41 -4.22 3.36
N PRO A 123 -11.85 -5.49 3.18
CA PRO A 123 -13.26 -5.81 2.95
C PRO A 123 -14.17 -5.49 4.14
N GLU A 124 -13.60 -5.30 5.34
CA GLU A 124 -14.28 -4.90 6.56
C GLU A 124 -14.68 -3.42 6.65
N ILE A 125 -14.24 -2.58 5.71
CA ILE A 125 -14.62 -1.16 5.68
C ILE A 125 -16.11 -1.05 5.39
N ASP A 126 -16.84 -0.36 6.28
CA ASP A 126 -18.29 -0.12 6.17
C ASP A 126 -18.66 1.37 6.22
N SER A 127 -17.68 2.24 6.50
CA SER A 127 -17.85 3.68 6.59
C SER A 127 -16.74 4.41 5.84
N VAL A 128 -17.11 5.43 5.07
CA VAL A 128 -16.14 6.28 4.36
C VAL A 128 -16.37 7.75 4.68
N LYS A 129 -15.29 8.43 5.07
CA LYS A 129 -15.21 9.89 5.18
C LYS A 129 -14.27 10.39 4.10
N ALA A 130 -14.79 11.09 3.10
CA ALA A 130 -14.02 11.57 1.98
C ALA A 130 -14.07 13.09 1.93
N THR A 131 -12.90 13.75 1.85
CA THR A 131 -12.79 15.20 1.77
C THR A 131 -11.85 15.57 0.63
N ALA A 132 -12.28 16.49 -0.22
CA ALA A 132 -11.48 16.98 -1.33
C ALA A 132 -11.25 18.48 -1.19
N TYR A 133 -10.02 18.90 -1.45
CA TYR A 133 -9.59 20.28 -1.34
C TYR A 133 -9.23 20.84 -2.71
N LEU A 134 -9.78 22.00 -3.04
CA LEU A 134 -9.70 22.61 -4.36
C LEU A 134 -9.54 24.12 -4.29
N SER A 135 -9.06 24.71 -5.39
CA SER A 135 -9.10 26.16 -5.58
C SER A 135 -10.55 26.65 -5.73
N ALA A 136 -10.86 27.82 -5.17
CA ALA A 136 -12.21 28.40 -5.18
C ALA A 136 -12.86 28.60 -6.57
N ASN A 137 -12.07 28.62 -7.65
CA ASN A 137 -12.57 28.91 -9.00
C ASN A 137 -13.02 27.65 -9.79
N ASN A 138 -12.96 26.45 -9.20
CA ASN A 138 -13.24 25.20 -9.92
C ASN A 138 -14.59 24.58 -9.52
N TRP A 139 -15.68 25.30 -9.75
CA TRP A 139 -17.02 24.94 -9.28
C TRP A 139 -17.55 23.64 -9.88
N ASN A 140 -17.27 23.39 -11.17
CA ASN A 140 -17.70 22.22 -11.92
C ASN A 140 -17.03 20.95 -11.38
N VAL A 141 -15.73 21.01 -11.10
CA VAL A 141 -15.00 19.95 -10.39
C VAL A 141 -15.54 19.77 -8.96
N GLY A 142 -15.78 20.86 -8.24
CA GLY A 142 -16.37 20.80 -6.89
C GLY A 142 -17.72 20.07 -6.89
N ASN A 143 -18.57 20.32 -7.89
CA ASN A 143 -19.84 19.61 -8.03
C ASN A 143 -19.63 18.12 -8.33
N ALA A 144 -18.73 17.77 -9.24
CA ALA A 144 -18.41 16.37 -9.54
C ALA A 144 -17.86 15.61 -8.32
N LEU A 145 -16.97 16.24 -7.53
CA LEU A 145 -16.48 15.68 -6.26
C LEU A 145 -17.61 15.48 -5.25
N GLY A 146 -18.52 16.44 -5.12
CA GLY A 146 -19.69 16.33 -4.27
C GLY A 146 -20.61 15.18 -4.69
N GLN A 147 -20.84 15.02 -6.00
CA GLN A 147 -21.61 13.90 -6.55
C GLN A 147 -20.91 12.54 -6.33
N ALA A 148 -19.57 12.52 -6.35
CA ALA A 148 -18.76 11.37 -6.01
C ALA A 148 -18.68 11.08 -4.48
N GLY A 149 -19.37 11.88 -3.65
CA GLY A 149 -19.50 11.67 -2.22
C GLY A 149 -18.39 12.29 -1.36
N PHE A 150 -17.66 13.28 -1.88
CA PHE A 150 -16.69 14.04 -1.10
C PHE A 150 -17.35 15.24 -0.40
N GLU A 151 -16.90 15.52 0.82
CA GLU A 151 -17.00 16.86 1.40
C GLU A 151 -16.01 17.77 0.69
N VAL A 152 -16.52 18.85 0.09
CA VAL A 152 -15.76 19.72 -0.81
C VAL A 152 -15.33 20.98 -0.05
N LYS A 153 -14.02 21.19 0.07
CA LYS A 153 -13.43 22.34 0.77
C LYS A 153 -12.67 23.21 -0.22
N SER A 154 -13.24 24.38 -0.48
CA SER A 154 -12.61 25.39 -1.33
C SER A 154 -11.99 26.50 -0.49
N SER A 155 -10.75 26.85 -0.82
CA SER A 155 -10.06 28.01 -0.24
C SER A 155 -9.39 28.83 -1.34
N TYR A 156 -9.28 30.14 -1.10
CA TYR A 156 -8.48 31.04 -1.93
C TYR A 156 -6.99 31.00 -1.55
N PHE A 157 -6.62 30.44 -0.38
CA PHE A 157 -5.25 30.39 0.13
C PHE A 157 -4.90 29.09 0.86
N ASN A 158 -3.68 28.59 0.63
CA ASN A 158 -2.96 27.48 1.28
C ASN A 158 -3.85 26.33 1.79
N VAL A 159 -4.27 25.48 0.84
CA VAL A 159 -5.01 24.24 1.09
C VAL A 159 -4.22 23.26 1.97
N ASP A 160 -2.90 23.24 1.83
CA ASP A 160 -2.02 22.27 2.50
C ASP A 160 -2.14 22.32 4.02
N ARG A 161 -2.17 23.52 4.61
CA ARG A 161 -2.34 23.68 6.07
C ARG A 161 -3.67 23.12 6.54
N GLN A 162 -4.75 23.38 5.79
CA GLN A 162 -6.08 22.91 6.17
C GLN A 162 -6.16 21.38 6.07
N LEU A 163 -5.60 20.80 5.01
CA LEU A 163 -5.53 19.35 4.82
C LEU A 163 -4.75 18.70 5.97
N ILE A 164 -3.54 19.19 6.27
CA ILE A 164 -2.72 18.68 7.38
C ILE A 164 -3.47 18.72 8.71
N GLN A 165 -4.11 19.85 9.01
CA GLN A 165 -4.79 20.05 10.28
C GLN A 165 -6.01 19.13 10.41
N GLU A 166 -6.80 18.96 9.34
CA GLU A 166 -7.99 18.12 9.35
C GLU A 166 -7.65 16.62 9.34
N GLY A 167 -6.59 16.23 8.63
CA GLY A 167 -6.07 14.87 8.68
C GLY A 167 -5.67 14.48 10.11
N GLN A 168 -5.03 15.39 10.85
CA GLN A 168 -4.69 15.17 12.26
C GLN A 168 -5.92 15.19 13.18
N ASN A 169 -6.85 16.12 12.95
CA ASN A 169 -8.05 16.28 13.78
C ASN A 169 -9.07 15.14 13.61
N SER A 170 -8.99 14.40 12.50
CA SER A 170 -9.85 13.25 12.23
C SER A 170 -9.68 12.11 13.25
N PHE A 171 -8.56 12.10 14.00
CA PHE A 171 -8.17 11.01 14.90
C PHE A 171 -7.92 11.47 16.34
N GLU A 172 -8.11 10.57 17.30
CA GLU A 172 -7.74 10.77 18.71
C GLU A 172 -6.24 10.61 18.93
N LEU A 173 -5.44 11.53 18.37
CA LEU A 173 -3.99 11.49 18.57
C LEU A 173 -3.63 11.86 20.02
N PRO A 174 -2.72 11.11 20.69
CA PRO A 174 -2.24 11.46 22.03
C PRO A 174 -1.66 12.88 22.03
N GLN A 175 -2.15 13.76 22.92
CA GLN A 175 -1.81 15.20 22.99
C GLN A 175 -0.34 15.53 23.35
N LYS A 176 0.63 14.62 23.16
CA LYS A 176 2.01 14.78 23.65
C LYS A 176 3.01 15.42 22.68
N THR A 177 2.55 16.04 21.60
CA THR A 177 3.40 16.92 20.77
C THR A 177 2.76 18.28 20.69
N ASP A 178 3.41 19.24 21.34
CA ASP A 178 3.14 20.67 21.26
C ASP A 178 2.95 21.10 19.80
N LEU A 179 1.71 21.47 19.45
CA LEU A 179 1.31 21.88 18.10
C LEU A 179 1.74 23.33 17.79
N SER A 180 2.45 24.00 18.70
CA SER A 180 2.84 25.41 18.56
C SER A 180 4.21 25.66 17.93
N THR A 181 5.06 24.65 17.71
CA THR A 181 6.48 24.91 17.39
C THR A 181 6.97 24.53 15.98
N VAL A 182 6.14 23.94 15.10
CA VAL A 182 6.63 23.47 13.78
C VAL A 182 5.68 23.81 12.64
N LEU A 183 5.29 25.08 12.55
CA LEU A 183 4.76 25.68 11.32
C LEU A 183 5.31 27.11 11.22
N VAL A 184 6.52 27.30 10.66
CA VAL A 184 6.85 28.06 9.42
C VAL A 184 8.40 28.04 9.22
N PRO A 185 8.90 28.04 7.98
CA PRO A 185 9.49 29.27 7.42
C PRO A 185 8.97 29.49 5.98
N HIS A 186 8.38 30.59 5.53
CA HIS A 186 8.58 32.01 5.79
C HIS A 186 7.26 32.80 5.59
N ALA A 187 7.22 33.98 6.22
CA ALA A 187 6.53 35.22 5.79
C ALA A 187 5.01 35.41 6.02
N PHE A 188 4.74 36.28 6.99
CA PHE A 188 3.65 37.27 7.14
C PHE A 188 2.32 36.92 7.85
N THR A 189 2.30 37.34 9.13
CA THR A 189 1.33 38.16 9.89
C THR A 189 -0.18 37.89 9.87
N SER A 190 -0.64 37.58 11.09
CA SER A 190 -1.86 38.05 11.79
C SER A 190 -3.23 37.65 11.23
N TYR A 191 -3.86 36.66 11.86
CA TYR A 191 -5.22 36.76 12.39
C TYR A 191 -5.41 35.79 13.57
N PRO A 192 -5.82 36.26 14.77
CA PRO A 192 -6.35 35.42 15.82
C PRO A 192 -7.88 35.38 15.73
N GLY A 193 -8.46 34.19 15.54
CA GLY A 193 -9.90 33.99 15.75
C GLY A 193 -10.53 32.91 14.88
N ALA A 194 -11.23 32.00 15.56
CA ALA A 194 -12.12 30.94 15.06
C ALA A 194 -11.52 29.53 14.92
N LEU A 195 -11.13 28.95 16.07
CA LEU A 195 -11.22 27.50 16.24
C LEU A 195 -12.72 27.13 16.32
N LEU A 196 -13.31 26.83 15.16
CA LEU A 196 -14.59 26.12 15.11
C LEU A 196 -14.34 24.70 15.63
N ALA A 197 -14.63 24.49 16.92
CA ALA A 197 -14.79 23.16 17.48
C ALA A 197 -16.07 22.53 16.89
N HIS A 198 -15.96 21.96 15.69
CA HIS A 198 -16.96 21.00 15.24
C HIS A 198 -16.83 19.75 16.11
N ASN A 199 -17.96 19.34 16.69
CA ASN A 199 -18.19 18.04 17.36
C ASN A 199 -18.02 16.89 16.34
N GLN A 200 -16.84 16.73 15.75
CA GLN A 200 -16.49 15.54 15.02
C GLN A 200 -16.06 14.50 16.04
N GLN A 201 -16.85 13.43 16.15
CA GLN A 201 -16.46 12.23 16.88
C GLN A 201 -15.14 11.74 16.26
N ARG A 202 -14.07 11.88 17.02
CA ARG A 202 -12.72 11.52 16.59
C ARG A 202 -12.63 10.01 16.43
N LEU A 203 -11.90 9.57 15.41
CA LEU A 203 -11.77 8.15 15.09
C LEU A 203 -10.69 7.51 15.96
N ASP A 204 -10.94 6.25 16.33
CA ASP A 204 -9.93 5.37 16.92
C ASP A 204 -8.84 5.07 15.87
N PRO A 205 -7.57 5.41 16.13
CA PRO A 205 -6.46 5.12 15.23
C PRO A 205 -6.35 3.65 14.81
N GLY A 206 -6.77 2.71 15.68
CA GLY A 206 -6.76 1.27 15.41
C GLY A 206 -7.84 0.78 14.44
N HIS A 207 -8.84 1.62 14.12
CA HIS A 207 -10.00 1.25 13.30
C HIS A 207 -10.08 1.97 11.96
N ALA A 208 -9.09 2.79 11.63
CA ALA A 208 -9.12 3.59 10.42
C ALA A 208 -8.00 3.24 9.43
N VAL A 209 -8.35 3.29 8.15
CA VAL A 209 -7.43 3.40 7.02
C VAL A 209 -7.49 4.83 6.53
N TYR A 210 -6.33 5.44 6.32
CA TYR A 210 -6.20 6.79 5.81
C TYR A 210 -5.51 6.76 4.44
N VAL A 211 -6.12 7.38 3.44
CA VAL A 211 -5.58 7.50 2.08
C VAL A 211 -5.43 8.99 1.75
N LEU A 212 -4.20 9.43 1.51
CA LEU A 212 -3.92 10.75 0.94
C LEU A 212 -3.77 10.62 -0.58
N ILE A 213 -4.46 11.47 -1.34
CA ILE A 213 -4.29 11.59 -2.78
C ILE A 213 -3.52 12.87 -3.07
N SER A 214 -2.21 12.76 -3.32
CA SER A 214 -1.29 13.87 -3.58
C SER A 214 0.09 13.38 -4.06
N ASN A 215 0.84 14.23 -4.77
CA ASN A 215 2.28 14.04 -5.02
C ASN A 215 3.17 14.94 -4.15
N ASP A 216 2.59 15.81 -3.32
CA ASP A 216 3.35 16.80 -2.58
C ASP A 216 4.08 16.19 -1.36
N GLY A 217 5.40 16.38 -1.33
CA GLY A 217 6.25 15.98 -0.21
C GLY A 217 5.94 16.70 1.10
N GLY A 218 5.28 17.85 1.05
CA GLY A 218 4.90 18.65 2.23
C GLY A 218 4.06 17.88 3.26
N TYR A 219 3.38 16.81 2.85
CA TYR A 219 2.56 15.99 3.73
C TYR A 219 3.33 14.87 4.45
N ALA A 220 4.58 14.59 4.09
CA ALA A 220 5.36 13.45 4.58
C ALA A 220 5.43 13.38 6.12
N ASP A 221 5.69 14.51 6.79
CA ASP A 221 5.76 14.57 8.25
C ASP A 221 4.43 14.24 8.91
N SER A 222 3.32 14.70 8.33
CA SER A 222 1.97 14.44 8.82
C SER A 222 1.60 12.97 8.68
N LEU A 223 1.89 12.35 7.53
CA LEU A 223 1.68 10.91 7.33
C LEU A 223 2.52 10.08 8.30
N GLY A 224 3.78 10.48 8.53
CA GLY A 224 4.65 9.83 9.50
C GLY A 224 4.08 9.89 10.93
N ARG A 225 3.37 10.98 11.29
CA ARG A 225 2.68 11.08 12.59
C ARG A 225 1.47 10.16 12.66
N LEU A 226 0.64 10.09 11.60
CA LEU A 226 -0.51 9.17 11.54
C LEU A 226 -0.07 7.71 11.67
N LYS A 227 0.98 7.31 10.93
CA LYS A 227 1.57 5.97 11.01
C LYS A 227 2.07 5.64 12.42
N ARG A 228 2.81 6.57 13.07
CA ARG A 228 3.26 6.41 14.46
C ARG A 228 2.11 6.32 15.48
N ALA A 229 0.94 6.85 15.14
CA ALA A 229 -0.26 6.73 15.97
C ALA A 229 -1.03 5.40 15.73
N GLY A 230 -0.55 4.53 14.84
CA GLY A 230 -1.16 3.22 14.53
C GLY A 230 -2.20 3.24 13.41
N ILE A 231 -2.32 4.37 12.70
CA ILE A 231 -3.25 4.52 11.57
C ILE A 231 -2.63 3.89 10.34
N GLU A 232 -3.38 3.01 9.69
CA GLU A 232 -2.97 2.44 8.42
C GLU A 232 -2.99 3.54 7.35
N THR A 233 -1.83 3.97 6.89
CA THR A 233 -1.71 5.18 6.07
C THR A 233 -1.17 4.84 4.70
N PHE A 234 -1.90 5.25 3.66
CA PHE A 234 -1.57 5.09 2.24
C PHE A 234 -1.45 6.44 1.54
N VAL A 235 -0.72 6.43 0.42
CA VAL A 235 -0.64 7.55 -0.51
C VAL A 235 -1.01 7.06 -1.89
N CYS A 236 -1.96 7.74 -2.54
CA CYS A 236 -2.27 7.57 -3.95
C CYS A 236 -1.70 8.75 -4.75
N GLY A 237 -0.93 8.48 -5.80
CA GLY A 237 -0.29 9.52 -6.61
C GLY A 237 0.40 8.94 -7.84
N TYR A 238 0.92 9.81 -8.71
CA TYR A 238 1.67 9.38 -9.90
C TYR A 238 2.96 8.70 -9.49
N THR A 239 3.53 7.86 -10.35
CA THR A 239 4.85 7.25 -10.11
C THR A 239 6.00 8.26 -9.94
N SER A 240 5.80 9.50 -10.39
CA SER A 240 6.66 10.65 -10.14
C SER A 240 6.48 11.33 -8.77
N CYS A 241 5.62 10.77 -7.91
CA CYS A 241 5.33 11.25 -6.56
C CYS A 241 6.61 11.50 -5.74
N SER A 242 6.56 12.49 -4.84
CA SER A 242 7.67 12.84 -3.97
C SER A 242 8.20 11.62 -3.20
N GLN A 243 9.50 11.37 -3.35
CA GLN A 243 10.19 10.29 -2.64
C GLN A 243 10.11 10.46 -1.10
N GLN A 244 9.95 11.69 -0.61
CA GLN A 244 9.73 11.92 0.82
C GLN A 244 8.37 11.39 1.26
N LEU A 245 7.33 11.60 0.44
CA LEU A 245 5.98 11.14 0.70
C LEU A 245 5.89 9.61 0.66
N VAL A 246 6.48 8.99 -0.37
CA VAL A 246 6.57 7.53 -0.50
C VAL A 246 7.34 6.92 0.68
N LYS A 247 8.46 7.52 1.10
CA LYS A 247 9.22 7.05 2.28
C LYS A 247 8.43 7.16 3.58
N ALA A 248 7.57 8.16 3.72
CA ALA A 248 6.80 8.38 4.95
C ALA A 248 5.79 7.24 5.21
N VAL A 249 5.19 6.69 4.15
CA VAL A 249 4.24 5.56 4.27
C VAL A 249 4.90 4.20 4.05
N GLY A 250 5.97 4.14 3.26
CA GLY A 250 6.61 2.91 2.79
C GLY A 250 6.13 2.53 1.39
N SER A 251 6.98 1.84 0.61
CA SER A 251 6.67 1.45 -0.78
C SER A 251 5.40 0.61 -0.92
N ASP A 252 5.12 -0.23 0.08
CA ASP A 252 3.97 -1.13 0.07
C ASP A 252 2.65 -0.39 0.33
N HIS A 253 2.73 0.85 0.84
CA HIS A 253 1.58 1.72 1.12
C HIS A 253 1.46 2.87 0.10
N PHE A 254 2.30 2.86 -0.93
CA PHE A 254 2.15 3.73 -2.08
C PHE A 254 1.30 3.03 -3.16
N ILE A 255 0.27 3.74 -3.60
CA ILE A 255 -0.70 3.32 -4.61
C ILE A 255 -0.45 4.22 -5.84
N PRO A 256 0.27 3.73 -6.86
CA PRO A 256 0.38 4.44 -8.12
C PRO A 256 -1.01 4.71 -8.71
N TRP A 257 -1.15 5.86 -9.34
CA TRP A 257 -2.43 6.43 -9.75
C TRP A 257 -3.29 5.47 -10.58
N GLN A 258 -2.68 4.76 -11.53
CA GLN A 258 -3.37 3.82 -12.42
C GLN A 258 -3.53 2.40 -11.84
N ARG A 259 -2.98 2.14 -10.65
CA ARG A 259 -3.04 0.81 -10.02
C ARG A 259 -4.47 0.38 -9.67
N PRO A 260 -5.34 1.22 -9.10
CA PRO A 260 -6.72 0.84 -8.79
C PRO A 260 -7.49 0.31 -10.01
N TYR A 261 -7.48 1.04 -11.12
CA TYR A 261 -8.08 0.63 -12.39
C TYR A 261 -7.56 -0.73 -12.86
N MET A 262 -6.24 -0.87 -12.99
CA MET A 262 -5.60 -2.10 -13.46
C MET A 262 -5.96 -3.32 -12.59
N ILE A 263 -5.97 -3.15 -11.26
CA ILE A 263 -6.32 -4.22 -10.33
C ILE A 263 -7.81 -4.57 -10.42
N GLY A 264 -8.70 -3.57 -10.52
CA GLY A 264 -10.14 -3.80 -10.71
C GLY A 264 -10.42 -4.67 -11.94
N LYS A 265 -9.87 -4.28 -13.10
CA LYS A 265 -10.05 -5.01 -14.36
C LYS A 265 -9.48 -6.43 -14.31
N CYS A 266 -8.27 -6.59 -13.76
CA CYS A 266 -7.68 -7.91 -13.60
C CYS A 266 -8.46 -8.78 -12.59
N TYR A 267 -9.08 -8.18 -11.57
CA TYR A 267 -9.91 -8.88 -10.59
C TYR A 267 -11.23 -9.37 -11.20
N GLU A 268 -11.86 -8.61 -12.08
CA GLU A 268 -13.03 -9.07 -12.84
C GLU A 268 -12.71 -10.31 -13.69
N VAL A 269 -11.57 -10.28 -14.39
CA VAL A 269 -11.07 -11.44 -15.16
C VAL A 269 -10.79 -12.62 -14.24
N ALA A 270 -10.12 -12.39 -13.10
CA ALA A 270 -9.87 -13.42 -12.09
C ALA A 270 -11.16 -14.07 -11.59
N THR A 271 -12.22 -13.27 -11.42
CA THR A 271 -13.55 -13.75 -11.00
C THR A 271 -14.20 -14.65 -12.05
N LYS A 272 -14.14 -14.28 -13.34
CA LYS A 272 -14.66 -15.11 -14.45
C LYS A 272 -13.90 -16.44 -14.59
N LEU A 273 -12.63 -16.46 -14.18
CA LEU A 273 -11.73 -17.61 -14.24
C LEU A 273 -11.60 -18.40 -12.94
N ALA A 274 -12.25 -17.95 -11.86
CA ALA A 274 -12.15 -18.56 -10.54
C ALA A 274 -12.46 -20.06 -10.60
N ASP A 275 -11.73 -20.84 -9.81
CA ASP A 275 -11.86 -22.30 -9.68
C ASP A 275 -11.56 -23.12 -10.94
N LYS A 276 -11.22 -22.49 -12.08
CA LYS A 276 -10.80 -23.18 -13.31
C LYS A 276 -9.27 -23.32 -13.34
N PRO A 277 -8.72 -24.47 -13.76
CA PRO A 277 -7.29 -24.57 -14.01
C PRO A 277 -6.93 -23.78 -15.28
N ILE A 278 -6.06 -22.79 -15.15
CA ILE A 278 -5.62 -21.90 -16.24
C ILE A 278 -4.10 -21.77 -16.23
N THR A 279 -3.48 -21.38 -17.35
CA THR A 279 -2.07 -20.97 -17.32
C THR A 279 -1.96 -19.50 -16.93
N LYS A 280 -0.81 -19.08 -16.39
CA LYS A 280 -0.53 -17.65 -16.12
C LYS A 280 -0.62 -16.80 -17.40
N SER A 281 -0.22 -17.36 -18.53
CA SER A 281 -0.34 -16.71 -19.84
C SER A 281 -1.80 -16.54 -20.27
N ALA A 282 -2.67 -17.52 -20.04
CA ALA A 282 -4.09 -17.39 -20.34
C ALA A 282 -4.77 -16.29 -19.50
N PHE A 283 -4.41 -16.20 -18.21
CA PHE A 283 -4.85 -15.08 -17.37
C PHE A 283 -4.39 -13.73 -17.92
N GLY A 284 -3.10 -13.58 -18.23
CA GLY A 284 -2.55 -12.34 -18.77
C GLY A 284 -3.17 -11.93 -20.10
N ASN A 285 -3.42 -12.89 -21.00
CA ASN A 285 -4.08 -12.62 -22.28
C ASN A 285 -5.51 -12.10 -22.08
N GLN A 286 -6.27 -12.65 -21.14
CA GLN A 286 -7.64 -12.16 -20.88
C GLN A 286 -7.66 -10.79 -20.20
N CYS A 287 -6.68 -10.50 -19.33
CA CYS A 287 -6.54 -9.17 -18.75
C CYS A 287 -6.20 -8.14 -19.82
N ARG A 288 -5.31 -8.47 -20.76
CA ARG A 288 -4.98 -7.61 -21.91
C ARG A 288 -6.22 -7.32 -22.76
N VAL A 289 -6.97 -8.35 -23.16
CA VAL A 289 -8.20 -8.18 -23.94
C VAL A 289 -9.21 -7.29 -23.21
N ALA A 290 -9.37 -7.46 -21.89
CA ALA A 290 -10.28 -6.62 -21.10
C ALA A 290 -9.85 -5.13 -21.05
N LEU A 291 -8.55 -4.85 -21.12
CA LEU A 291 -8.05 -3.46 -21.19
C LEU A 291 -8.20 -2.88 -22.60
N GLU A 292 -7.97 -3.69 -23.64
CA GLU A 292 -8.21 -3.30 -25.03
C GLU A 292 -9.68 -2.93 -25.27
N GLU A 293 -10.62 -3.72 -24.73
CA GLU A 293 -12.07 -3.44 -24.81
C GLU A 293 -12.49 -2.11 -24.16
N ASP A 294 -11.71 -1.60 -23.22
CA ASP A 294 -11.91 -0.31 -22.53
C ASP A 294 -11.24 0.87 -23.26
N GLY A 295 -10.61 0.63 -24.41
CA GLY A 295 -9.98 1.67 -25.23
C GLY A 295 -8.46 1.78 -25.08
N TRP A 296 -7.80 0.88 -24.34
CA TRP A 296 -6.33 0.83 -24.24
C TRP A 296 -5.70 0.00 -25.38
N GLU A 297 -6.11 0.25 -26.62
CA GLU A 297 -5.66 -0.48 -27.81
C GLU A 297 -4.33 0.05 -28.36
N GLU A 298 -4.05 1.34 -28.18
CA GLU A 298 -2.82 1.97 -28.68
C GLU A 298 -1.63 1.60 -27.78
N GLU A 299 -0.52 1.18 -28.41
CA GLU A 299 0.67 0.68 -27.69
C GLU A 299 1.25 1.73 -26.72
N ASP A 300 1.22 3.00 -27.11
CA ASP A 300 1.74 4.10 -26.29
C ASP A 300 0.88 4.37 -25.05
N ASP A 301 -0.45 4.33 -25.18
CA ASP A 301 -1.39 4.51 -24.06
C ASP A 301 -1.29 3.34 -23.08
N TYR A 302 -1.18 2.12 -23.60
CA TYR A 302 -1.01 0.92 -22.79
C TYR A 302 0.32 0.92 -22.02
N VAL A 303 1.41 1.38 -22.63
CA VAL A 303 2.70 1.51 -21.95
C VAL A 303 2.64 2.58 -20.87
N ALA A 304 2.04 3.75 -21.16
CA ALA A 304 1.87 4.82 -20.18
C ALA A 304 1.04 4.36 -18.96
N LEU A 305 -0.03 3.61 -19.20
CA LEU A 305 -0.83 2.97 -18.15
C LEU A 305 0.05 2.05 -17.29
N LEU A 306 0.84 1.17 -17.91
CA LEU A 306 1.68 0.23 -17.18
C LEU A 306 2.79 0.91 -16.38
N GLU A 307 3.45 1.93 -16.96
CA GLU A 307 4.46 2.72 -16.25
C GLU A 307 3.89 3.31 -14.96
N ASP A 308 2.67 3.85 -15.02
CA ASP A 308 2.04 4.52 -13.89
C ASP A 308 1.30 3.57 -12.92
N THR A 309 1.32 2.26 -13.17
CA THR A 309 0.86 1.24 -12.20
C THR A 309 1.97 0.77 -11.26
N GLY A 310 3.23 1.04 -11.60
CA GLY A 310 4.41 0.50 -10.93
C GLY A 310 4.59 -1.02 -11.08
N PHE A 311 3.90 -1.67 -12.03
CA PHE A 311 4.12 -3.09 -12.36
C PHE A 311 5.25 -3.28 -13.36
N SER A 312 5.76 -4.51 -13.48
CA SER A 312 6.82 -4.82 -14.44
C SER A 312 6.32 -4.67 -15.89
N LEU A 313 6.96 -3.80 -16.67
CA LEU A 313 6.66 -3.66 -18.12
C LEU A 313 6.87 -4.95 -18.91
N ASN A 314 7.84 -5.79 -18.52
CA ASN A 314 8.14 -7.04 -19.24
C ASN A 314 7.12 -8.14 -18.97
N ARG A 315 6.48 -8.13 -17.79
CA ARG A 315 5.55 -9.18 -17.33
C ARG A 315 4.43 -8.58 -16.46
N PRO A 316 3.62 -7.65 -17.00
CA PRO A 316 2.72 -6.83 -16.20
C PRO A 316 1.70 -7.68 -15.46
N PHE A 317 1.01 -8.58 -16.15
CA PHE A 317 -0.03 -9.42 -15.54
C PHE A 317 0.51 -10.48 -14.57
N ALA A 318 1.76 -10.92 -14.73
CA ALA A 318 2.39 -11.77 -13.73
C ALA A 318 2.66 -10.97 -12.43
N SER A 319 3.10 -9.72 -12.58
CA SER A 319 3.30 -8.78 -11.47
C SER A 319 1.97 -8.43 -10.77
N VAL A 320 0.90 -8.17 -11.54
CA VAL A 320 -0.46 -7.93 -11.04
C VAL A 320 -0.96 -9.15 -10.25
N LEU A 321 -0.80 -10.36 -10.81
CA LEU A 321 -1.23 -11.58 -10.13
C LEU A 321 -0.47 -11.81 -8.82
N GLN A 322 0.85 -11.56 -8.82
CA GLN A 322 1.67 -11.64 -7.61
C GLN A 322 1.24 -10.60 -6.57
N HIS A 323 0.95 -9.36 -7.00
CA HIS A 323 0.48 -8.28 -6.14
C HIS A 323 -0.85 -8.62 -5.47
N MET A 324 -1.85 -9.05 -6.24
CA MET A 324 -3.15 -9.47 -5.70
C MET A 324 -3.02 -10.66 -4.73
N ASN A 325 -2.14 -11.62 -5.03
CA ASN A 325 -1.85 -12.73 -4.13
C ASN A 325 -1.17 -12.28 -2.83
N THR A 326 -0.26 -11.30 -2.90
CA THR A 326 0.45 -10.73 -1.74
C THR A 326 -0.51 -9.96 -0.83
N LEU A 327 -1.45 -9.21 -1.41
CA LEU A 327 -2.45 -8.46 -0.67
C LEU A 327 -3.59 -9.34 -0.11
N GLY A 328 -3.68 -10.59 -0.55
CA GLY A 328 -4.75 -11.51 -0.14
C GLY A 328 -6.06 -11.31 -0.90
N ILE A 329 -6.07 -10.48 -1.95
CA ILE A 329 -7.21 -10.23 -2.84
C ILE A 329 -7.66 -11.52 -3.55
N LEU A 330 -6.69 -12.40 -3.84
CA LEU A 330 -6.93 -13.77 -4.30
C LEU A 330 -5.81 -14.68 -3.82
N ARG A 331 -5.97 -15.99 -4.01
CA ARG A 331 -4.92 -16.98 -3.83
C ARG A 331 -4.70 -17.76 -5.11
N THR A 332 -3.43 -18.02 -5.41
CA THR A 332 -3.05 -18.94 -6.50
C THR A 332 -2.67 -20.30 -5.92
N LYS A 333 -3.20 -21.40 -6.49
CA LYS A 333 -2.79 -22.78 -6.16
C LYS A 333 -2.34 -23.47 -7.44
N ALA A 334 -1.22 -24.17 -7.42
CA ALA A 334 -0.85 -25.06 -8.53
C ALA A 334 -1.91 -26.15 -8.73
N SER A 335 -2.22 -26.47 -9.98
CA SER A 335 -3.19 -27.51 -10.32
C SER A 335 -2.61 -28.90 -10.04
N GLU A 336 -3.43 -29.82 -9.54
CA GLU A 336 -3.00 -31.21 -9.33
C GLU A 336 -2.75 -31.88 -10.67
N GLY A 337 -1.53 -32.37 -10.89
CA GLY A 337 -1.14 -33.07 -12.12
C GLY A 337 -0.58 -32.19 -13.25
N ASP A 338 -0.61 -30.86 -13.13
CA ASP A 338 0.00 -29.96 -14.11
C ASP A 338 0.62 -28.72 -13.44
N PRO A 339 1.96 -28.68 -13.24
CA PRO A 339 2.64 -27.56 -12.58
C PRO A 339 2.57 -26.26 -13.38
N ASN A 340 2.22 -26.30 -14.67
CA ASN A 340 2.08 -25.10 -15.50
C ASN A 340 0.70 -24.45 -15.39
N ARG A 341 -0.24 -25.10 -14.71
CA ARG A 341 -1.59 -24.59 -14.47
C ARG A 341 -1.76 -24.17 -13.02
N ILE A 342 -2.50 -23.09 -12.86
CA ILE A 342 -2.90 -22.53 -11.58
C ILE A 342 -4.42 -22.47 -11.50
N THR A 343 -4.94 -22.50 -10.29
CA THR A 343 -6.34 -22.19 -9.99
C THR A 343 -6.36 -20.92 -9.15
N LEU A 344 -7.20 -19.96 -9.54
CA LEU A 344 -7.46 -18.74 -8.79
C LEU A 344 -8.57 -19.01 -7.78
N ARG A 345 -8.32 -18.68 -6.51
CA ARG A 345 -9.29 -18.77 -5.42
C ARG A 345 -9.54 -17.38 -4.87
N LEU A 346 -10.78 -16.92 -4.96
CA LEU A 346 -11.18 -15.66 -4.31
C LEU A 346 -11.43 -15.90 -2.82
N PRO A 347 -11.21 -14.90 -1.95
CA PRO A 347 -11.70 -14.92 -0.58
C PRO A 347 -13.21 -15.17 -0.61
N ARG A 348 -13.70 -16.18 0.13
CA ARG A 348 -15.14 -16.32 0.31
C ARG A 348 -15.57 -15.19 1.23
N GLY A 349 -16.54 -14.38 0.80
CA GLY A 349 -17.32 -13.60 1.75
C GLY A 349 -18.05 -14.60 2.63
N ASP A 350 -17.64 -14.71 3.88
CA ASP A 350 -18.33 -15.53 4.89
C ASP A 350 -19.69 -14.91 5.25
#